data_AF-A0A9W6YN46-F1
#
_entry.id   AF-A0A9W6YN46-F1
#
_cell.length_a   1.000
_cell.length_b   1.000
_cell.length_c   1.000
_cell.angle_alpha   90.00
_cell.angle_beta   90.00
_cell.angle_gamma   90.00
#
_symmetry.space_group_name_H-M   'P 1'
#
loop_
_entity.id
_entity.type
_entity.pdbx_description
1 polymer ?
#
loop_
_entity_poly.entity_id
_entity_poly.type
_entity_poly.pdbx_seq_one_letter_code
_entity_poly.pdbx_strand_id
1 'polypeptide(L)'
;MSSTTQIGEWLVIYKRGAEMLLRRLQSVRRPLGRWASSIAGRNSAEPRQYVSLYNYVALEESELPKLRRRLLGGWKALGVSGRIYLAPEGINAQLVLPKSNVDALATSFPQVFTDKNMFFGQLLSPMDVESQVDGRPFSKLTVRIRKQLVHDGFQGGPLDLKDSGSSLPPDQWHEKLKNRNDTQDPDTLVLDVRNFYEHEIGRFDGATRIMASDARRWART
;
A
#
# COMPACT_ATOMS: atom_id res chain seq x y z
N MET A 1 -20.66 13.07 -20.68
CA MET A 1 -20.65 13.29 -19.23
C MET A 1 -19.78 12.21 -18.61
N SER A 2 -18.58 12.57 -18.16
CA SER A 2 -17.55 11.63 -17.69
C SER A 2 -17.75 11.35 -16.21
N SER A 3 -18.12 10.11 -15.85
CA SER A 3 -18.22 9.66 -14.47
C SER A 3 -16.93 8.93 -14.07
N THR A 4 -15.94 9.70 -13.63
CA THR A 4 -14.75 9.18 -12.96
C THR A 4 -15.08 8.95 -11.49
N THR A 5 -15.30 7.70 -11.08
CA THR A 5 -15.06 7.26 -9.68
C THR A 5 -14.94 5.74 -9.70
N GLN A 6 -13.72 5.22 -9.50
CA GLN A 6 -13.54 3.80 -9.30
C GLN A 6 -12.45 3.55 -8.24
N ILE A 7 -12.74 2.55 -7.40
CA ILE A 7 -11.83 1.78 -6.54
C ILE A 7 -11.65 2.32 -5.11
N GLY A 8 -12.70 2.09 -4.29
CA GLY A 8 -12.77 2.51 -2.89
C GLY A 8 -12.45 1.45 -1.83
N GLU A 9 -12.24 0.17 -2.11
CA GLU A 9 -12.29 -0.85 -1.03
C GLU A 9 -10.94 -1.38 -0.54
N TRP A 10 -9.96 -1.63 -1.41
CA TRP A 10 -8.60 -1.97 -0.96
C TRP A 10 -7.95 -0.83 -0.18
N LEU A 11 -8.31 0.41 -0.53
CA LEU A 11 -7.89 1.62 0.16
C LEU A 11 -8.54 1.79 1.54
N VAL A 12 -9.79 1.34 1.71
CA VAL A 12 -10.51 1.41 2.99
C VAL A 12 -9.92 0.43 4.01
N ILE A 13 -9.46 -0.74 3.56
CA ILE A 13 -8.75 -1.71 4.43
C ILE A 13 -7.41 -1.13 4.91
N TYR A 14 -6.62 -0.54 4.01
CA TYR A 14 -5.36 0.13 4.38
C TYR A 14 -5.58 1.40 5.21
N LYS A 15 -6.63 2.19 4.95
CA LYS A 15 -7.01 3.36 5.76
C LYS A 15 -7.38 2.97 7.19
N ARG A 16 -8.23 1.95 7.39
CA ARG A 16 -8.61 1.49 8.75
C ARG A 16 -7.41 0.94 9.53
N GLY A 17 -6.52 0.20 8.88
CA GLY A 17 -5.29 -0.30 9.51
C GLY A 17 -4.33 0.82 9.94
N ALA A 18 -4.17 1.87 9.12
CA ALA A 18 -3.34 3.04 9.44
C ALA A 18 -3.97 3.96 10.49
N GLU A 19 -5.28 4.21 10.41
CA GLU A 19 -6.02 5.03 11.39
C GLU A 19 -6.05 4.40 12.79
N MET A 20 -6.12 3.07 12.88
CA MET A 20 -6.04 2.37 14.17
C MET A 20 -4.65 2.41 14.81
N LEU A 21 -3.58 2.36 14.01
CA LEU A 21 -2.21 2.49 14.51
C LEU A 21 -1.98 3.89 15.11
N LEU A 22 -2.57 4.92 14.49
CA LEU A 22 -2.50 6.32 14.94
C LEU A 22 -3.31 6.58 16.21
N ARG A 23 -4.49 5.96 16.36
CA ARG A 23 -5.31 6.09 17.60
C ARG A 23 -4.62 5.57 18.85
N ARG A 24 -3.70 4.59 18.72
CA ARG A 24 -2.96 4.01 19.85
C ARG A 24 -1.69 4.79 20.23
N LEU A 25 -1.18 5.66 19.35
CA LEU A 25 -0.07 6.58 19.68
C LEU A 25 -0.54 7.79 20.52
N GLN A 26 -1.83 8.12 20.47
CA GLN A 26 -2.43 9.20 21.26
C GLN A 26 -2.62 8.86 22.75
N SER A 27 -2.55 7.58 23.14
CA SER A 27 -2.79 7.15 24.53
C SER A 27 -1.53 7.12 25.42
N VAL A 28 -0.36 7.44 24.88
CA VAL A 28 0.90 7.51 25.65
C VAL A 28 1.38 8.97 25.69
N ARG A 29 0.66 9.81 26.44
CA ARG A 29 1.11 11.17 26.77
C ARG A 29 2.10 11.11 27.94
N ARG A 30 3.38 11.43 27.70
CA ARG A 30 4.30 11.90 28.75
C ARG A 30 4.49 13.42 28.63
N PRO A 31 4.77 14.15 29.71
CA PRO A 31 4.73 15.61 29.70
C PRO A 31 5.88 16.21 28.89
N LEU A 32 5.59 17.27 28.15
CA LEU A 32 6.51 18.01 27.29
C LEU A 32 7.49 18.86 28.11
N GLY A 33 8.78 18.54 28.03
CA GLY A 33 9.88 19.41 28.46
C GLY A 33 10.33 20.30 27.29
N ARG A 34 10.38 21.62 27.54
CA ARG A 34 10.85 22.70 26.65
C ARG A 34 12.17 22.37 25.95
N TRP A 35 12.20 22.48 24.62
CA TRP A 35 13.39 22.95 23.89
C TRP A 35 12.93 23.80 22.69
N ALA A 36 13.12 25.12 22.84
CA ALA A 36 13.11 26.07 21.75
C ALA A 36 14.52 26.16 21.14
N SER A 37 14.57 26.67 19.90
CA SER A 37 15.75 27.16 19.17
C SER A 37 16.45 26.18 18.22
N SER A 38 15.89 26.06 17.01
CA SER A 38 16.59 26.38 15.74
C SER A 38 15.61 26.27 14.57
N ILE A 39 14.88 27.35 14.31
CA ILE A 39 14.02 27.49 13.13
C ILE A 39 14.64 28.55 12.24
N ALA A 40 15.63 28.13 11.46
CA ALA A 40 16.06 28.85 10.27
C ALA A 40 16.04 27.83 9.12
N GLY A 41 15.04 27.94 8.23
CA GLY A 41 15.01 27.23 6.94
C GLY A 41 13.99 26.08 6.77
N ARG A 42 12.77 26.16 7.31
CA ARG A 42 11.71 25.21 6.94
C ARG A 42 10.72 25.89 6.00
N ASN A 43 10.83 25.58 4.70
CA ASN A 43 9.76 25.83 3.73
C ASN A 43 8.45 25.34 4.32
N SER A 44 7.40 26.16 4.24
CA SER A 44 6.02 25.81 4.57
C SER A 44 5.73 24.41 4.05
N ALA A 45 5.58 23.42 4.93
CA ALA A 45 5.45 22.03 4.52
C ALA A 45 4.25 21.91 3.55
N GLU A 46 4.47 21.34 2.38
CA GLU A 46 3.41 21.07 1.41
C GLU A 46 2.67 19.77 1.79
N PRO A 47 1.37 19.62 1.42
CA PRO A 47 0.65 18.37 1.64
C PRO A 47 1.34 17.20 0.95
N ARG A 48 1.27 16.01 1.58
CA ARG A 48 1.87 14.78 1.04
C ARG A 48 0.82 13.74 0.73
N GLN A 49 0.96 13.10 -0.42
CA GLN A 49 0.03 12.07 -0.89
C GLN A 49 0.56 10.69 -0.52
N TYR A 50 -0.27 9.85 0.12
CA TYR A 50 0.00 8.43 0.20
C TYR A 50 -0.35 7.77 -1.14
N VAL A 51 0.53 6.92 -1.67
CA VAL A 51 0.34 6.20 -2.92
C VAL A 51 0.67 4.73 -2.70
N SER A 52 -0.23 3.84 -3.11
CA SER A 52 0.03 2.40 -3.23
C SER A 52 0.06 2.03 -4.70
N LEU A 53 0.97 1.15 -5.09
CA LEU A 53 1.14 0.68 -6.46
C LEU A 53 1.44 -0.81 -6.42
N TYR A 54 0.78 -1.58 -7.27
CA TYR A 54 1.25 -2.91 -7.62
C TYR A 54 1.04 -3.13 -9.11
N ASN A 55 1.98 -3.80 -9.76
CA ASN A 55 1.85 -4.17 -11.16
C ASN A 55 2.60 -5.49 -11.39
N TYR A 56 1.86 -6.52 -11.80
CA TYR A 56 2.42 -7.80 -12.21
C TYR A 56 2.76 -7.74 -13.68
N VAL A 57 4.02 -7.46 -13.96
CA VAL A 57 4.60 -7.36 -15.30
C VAL A 57 5.91 -8.12 -15.27
N ALA A 58 6.14 -8.97 -16.27
CA ALA A 58 7.38 -9.72 -16.36
C ALA A 58 8.56 -8.75 -16.46
N LEU A 59 9.50 -8.85 -15.51
CA LEU A 59 10.72 -8.10 -15.45
C LEU A 59 11.91 -9.05 -15.56
N GLU A 60 12.83 -8.72 -16.47
CA GLU A 60 14.08 -9.47 -16.61
C GLU A 60 14.92 -9.38 -15.33
N GLU A 61 15.26 -10.53 -14.75
CA GLU A 61 15.98 -10.61 -13.47
C GLU A 61 17.33 -9.88 -13.54
N SER A 62 18.00 -9.94 -14.69
CA SER A 62 19.27 -9.26 -14.98
C SER A 62 19.16 -7.73 -14.96
N GLU A 63 17.98 -7.16 -15.26
CA GLU A 63 17.74 -5.72 -15.28
C GLU A 63 17.29 -5.17 -13.90
N LEU A 64 16.86 -6.02 -12.96
CA LEU A 64 16.37 -5.61 -11.64
C LEU A 64 17.36 -4.72 -10.86
N PRO A 65 18.69 -5.00 -10.82
CA PRO A 65 19.64 -4.13 -10.13
C PRO A 65 19.72 -2.72 -10.73
N LYS A 66 19.61 -2.60 -12.06
CA LYS A 66 19.63 -1.31 -12.77
C LYS A 66 18.31 -0.57 -12.55
N LEU A 67 17.19 -1.28 -12.61
CA LEU A 67 15.86 -0.74 -12.29
C LEU A 67 15.84 -0.17 -10.87
N ARG A 68 16.34 -0.94 -9.89
CA ARG A 68 16.47 -0.51 -8.49
C ARG A 68 17.21 0.82 -8.36
N ARG A 69 18.36 0.97 -9.04
CA ARG A 69 19.15 2.23 -9.00
C ARG A 69 18.37 3.39 -9.60
N ARG A 70 17.70 3.19 -10.74
CA ARG A 70 16.88 4.21 -11.40
C ARG A 70 15.74 4.68 -10.51
N LEU A 71 14.98 3.76 -9.91
CA LEU A 71 13.88 4.08 -9.00
C LEU A 71 14.39 4.82 -7.76
N LEU A 72 15.45 4.31 -7.13
CA LEU A 72 16.00 4.95 -5.93
C LEU A 72 16.50 6.37 -6.20
N GLY A 73 17.16 6.61 -7.34
CA GLY A 73 17.64 7.94 -7.72
C GLY A 73 16.49 8.88 -8.12
N GLY A 74 15.68 8.47 -9.09
CA GLY A 74 14.61 9.29 -9.65
C GLY A 74 13.54 9.64 -8.63
N TRP A 75 13.05 8.66 -7.85
CA TRP A 75 11.97 8.92 -6.91
C TRP A 75 12.45 9.64 -5.65
N LYS A 76 13.71 9.45 -5.24
CA LYS A 76 14.30 10.28 -4.18
C LYS A 76 14.36 11.75 -4.59
N ALA A 77 14.68 12.04 -5.86
CA ALA A 77 14.67 13.41 -6.38
C ALA A 77 13.27 14.05 -6.36
N LEU A 78 12.21 13.24 -6.49
CA LEU A 78 10.81 13.67 -6.35
C LEU A 78 10.35 13.79 -4.88
N GLY A 79 11.23 13.62 -3.90
CA GLY A 79 10.89 13.68 -2.48
C GLY A 79 10.09 12.47 -1.98
N VAL A 80 10.15 11.35 -2.70
CA VAL A 80 9.45 10.11 -2.32
C VAL A 80 10.13 9.47 -1.12
N SER A 81 9.30 9.03 -0.17
CA SER A 81 9.66 8.14 0.94
C SER A 81 8.74 6.91 0.87
N GLY A 82 9.22 5.72 1.27
CA GLY A 82 8.43 4.52 1.02
C GLY A 82 9.21 3.22 0.97
N ARG A 83 8.48 2.17 0.61
CA ARG A 83 9.04 0.84 0.35
C ARG A 83 8.63 0.41 -1.05
N ILE A 84 9.60 -0.13 -1.78
CA ILE A 84 9.43 -0.72 -3.10
C ILE A 84 10.02 -2.11 -3.06
N TYR A 85 9.23 -3.08 -3.48
CA TYR A 85 9.66 -4.44 -3.79
C TYR A 85 9.65 -4.63 -5.31
N LEU A 86 10.77 -5.14 -5.81
CA LEU A 86 10.93 -5.59 -7.18
C LEU A 86 11.13 -7.10 -7.18
N ALA A 87 10.50 -7.79 -8.11
CA ALA A 87 10.68 -9.21 -8.35
C ALA A 87 10.59 -9.46 -9.87
N PRO A 88 11.00 -10.63 -10.37
CA PRO A 88 10.81 -10.98 -11.78
C PRO A 88 9.33 -10.91 -12.22
N GLU A 89 8.38 -11.07 -11.29
CA GLU A 89 6.94 -10.95 -11.56
C GLU A 89 6.41 -9.51 -11.55
N GLY A 90 7.21 -8.50 -11.15
CA GLY A 90 6.82 -7.10 -11.24
C GLY A 90 7.28 -6.19 -10.08
N ILE A 91 6.38 -5.33 -9.64
CA ILE A 91 6.64 -4.30 -8.61
C ILE A 91 5.46 -4.13 -7.63
N ASN A 92 5.79 -3.88 -6.36
CA ASN A 92 4.86 -3.46 -5.32
C ASN A 92 5.46 -2.30 -4.53
N ALA A 93 4.72 -1.22 -4.32
CA ALA A 93 5.21 -0.04 -3.63
C ALA A 93 4.15 0.61 -2.72
N GLN A 94 4.61 1.07 -1.56
CA GLN A 94 3.88 1.99 -0.68
C GLN A 94 4.74 3.23 -0.47
N LEU A 95 4.20 4.38 -0.89
CA LEU A 95 4.94 5.62 -1.05
C LEU A 95 4.22 6.78 -0.39
N VAL A 96 4.99 7.77 0.02
CA VAL A 96 4.53 9.09 0.44
C VAL A 96 5.44 10.12 -0.21
N LEU A 97 4.84 11.10 -0.88
CA LEU A 97 5.54 12.15 -1.60
C LEU A 97 4.78 13.49 -1.56
N PRO A 98 5.44 14.62 -1.81
CA PRO A 98 4.78 15.89 -2.13
C PRO A 98 3.61 15.74 -3.10
N LYS A 99 2.45 16.32 -2.77
CA LYS A 99 1.26 16.24 -3.64
C LYS A 99 1.53 16.85 -5.03
N SER A 100 2.36 17.88 -5.09
CA SER A 100 2.84 18.55 -6.31
C SER A 100 3.62 17.62 -7.25
N ASN A 101 4.26 16.57 -6.73
CA ASN A 101 5.10 15.64 -7.51
C ASN A 101 4.38 14.36 -7.94
N VAL A 102 3.08 14.23 -7.68
CA VAL A 102 2.31 13.02 -8.03
C VAL A 102 2.30 12.77 -9.54
N ASP A 103 2.10 13.81 -10.34
CA ASP A 103 2.04 13.65 -11.81
C ASP A 103 3.44 13.35 -12.39
N ALA A 104 4.47 13.95 -11.80
CA ALA A 104 5.86 13.62 -12.12
C ALA A 104 6.20 12.16 -11.77
N LEU A 105 5.69 11.63 -10.65
CA LEU A 105 5.84 10.22 -10.31
C LEU A 105 5.18 9.33 -11.36
N ALA A 106 3.92 9.61 -11.70
CA ALA A 106 3.15 8.83 -12.67
C ALA A 106 3.82 8.77 -14.05
N THR A 107 4.44 9.86 -14.48
CA THR A 107 5.15 9.95 -15.76
C THR A 107 6.60 9.46 -15.71
N SER A 108 7.21 9.33 -14.52
CA SER A 108 8.62 8.95 -14.37
C SER A 108 8.95 7.52 -14.81
N PHE A 109 7.94 6.63 -14.84
CA PHE A 109 8.16 5.21 -15.14
C PHE A 109 6.96 4.57 -15.87
N PRO A 110 6.68 4.96 -17.13
CA PRO A 110 5.48 4.55 -17.86
C PRO A 110 5.41 3.04 -18.13
N GLN A 111 6.54 2.33 -18.08
CA GLN A 111 6.59 0.88 -18.24
C GLN A 111 5.95 0.13 -17.06
N VAL A 112 5.82 0.79 -15.91
CA VAL A 112 5.28 0.22 -14.66
C VAL A 112 4.00 0.95 -14.24
N PHE A 113 3.98 2.26 -14.42
CA PHE A 113 2.81 3.09 -14.12
C PHE A 113 1.85 3.06 -15.30
N THR A 114 0.70 2.44 -15.06
CA THR A 114 -0.52 2.68 -15.81
C THR A 114 -1.52 3.32 -14.87
N ASP A 115 -2.43 4.16 -15.39
CA ASP A 115 -3.48 4.82 -14.59
C ASP A 115 -4.31 3.84 -13.74
N LYS A 116 -4.36 2.56 -14.15
CA LYS A 116 -5.09 1.48 -13.47
C LYS A 116 -4.42 0.92 -12.20
N ASN A 117 -3.13 1.19 -12.00
CA ASN A 117 -2.32 0.48 -10.99
C ASN A 117 -1.85 1.38 -9.84
N MET A 118 -2.17 2.67 -9.89
CA MET A 118 -1.81 3.65 -8.86
C MET A 118 -3.02 4.03 -8.01
N PHE A 119 -2.92 3.79 -6.70
CA PHE A 119 -4.01 3.99 -5.75
C PHE A 119 -3.64 5.11 -4.78
N PHE A 120 -4.52 6.11 -4.68
CA PHE A 120 -4.31 7.29 -3.84
C PHE A 120 -4.92 7.10 -2.46
N GLY A 121 -4.07 7.05 -1.44
CA GLY A 121 -4.47 7.03 -0.03
C GLY A 121 -4.80 8.40 0.54
N GLN A 122 -4.69 8.48 1.86
CA GLN A 122 -4.91 9.73 2.59
C GLN A 122 -3.94 10.82 2.11
N LEU A 123 -4.49 12.03 1.94
CA LEU A 123 -3.71 13.24 1.81
C LEU A 123 -3.32 13.70 3.22
N LEU A 124 -2.02 13.74 3.49
CA LEU A 124 -1.46 14.15 4.76
C LEU A 124 -1.25 15.65 4.77
N SER A 125 -1.84 16.33 5.75
CA SER A 125 -1.65 17.76 5.89
C SER A 125 -0.21 18.06 6.36
N PRO A 126 0.30 19.27 6.09
CA PRO A 126 1.60 19.72 6.59
C PRO A 126 1.75 19.54 8.12
N MET A 127 0.69 19.82 8.87
CA MET A 127 0.66 19.68 10.33
C MET A 127 0.73 18.22 10.77
N ASP A 128 0.12 17.29 10.02
CA ASP A 128 0.22 15.85 10.30
C ASP A 128 1.64 15.32 10.10
N VAL A 129 2.38 15.88 9.14
CA VAL A 129 3.75 15.46 8.80
C VAL A 129 4.80 16.02 9.77
N GLU A 130 4.55 17.21 10.33
CA GLU A 130 5.45 17.91 11.26
C GLU A 130 5.24 17.52 12.73
N SER A 131 3.99 17.33 13.15
CA SER A 131 3.66 16.90 14.52
C SER A 131 4.08 15.46 14.81
N GLN A 132 4.34 14.67 13.76
CA GLN A 132 4.68 13.26 13.83
C GLN A 132 6.16 13.01 13.49
N VAL A 133 7.09 13.49 14.32
CA VAL A 133 8.51 13.07 14.20
C VAL A 133 8.64 11.54 14.33
N ASP A 134 7.76 10.91 15.13
CA ASP A 134 7.63 9.45 15.29
C ASP A 134 6.50 8.78 14.47
N GLY A 135 5.71 9.54 13.70
CA GLY A 135 4.53 9.02 12.97
C GLY A 135 4.58 9.17 11.45
N ARG A 136 5.66 9.73 10.89
CA ARG A 136 5.88 9.66 9.43
C ARG A 136 5.81 8.19 8.98
N PRO A 137 4.90 7.82 8.04
CA PRO A 137 4.72 6.42 7.66
C PRO A 137 5.99 5.75 7.16
N PHE A 138 6.86 6.55 6.51
CA PHE A 138 8.15 6.12 6.01
C PHE A 138 9.21 7.18 6.31
N SER A 139 10.33 6.76 6.92
CA SER A 139 11.46 7.66 7.21
C SER A 139 12.39 7.88 6.01
N LYS A 140 12.44 6.93 5.08
CA LYS A 140 13.27 6.97 3.87
C LYS A 140 12.68 6.14 2.74
N LEU A 141 13.16 6.37 1.52
CA LEU A 141 12.90 5.47 0.40
C LEU A 141 13.78 4.22 0.50
N THR A 142 13.17 3.05 0.36
CA THR A 142 13.87 1.77 0.28
C THR A 142 13.39 0.97 -0.91
N VAL A 143 14.33 0.39 -1.66
CA VAL A 143 14.05 -0.51 -2.78
C VAL A 143 14.75 -1.83 -2.54
N ARG A 144 13.99 -2.92 -2.46
CA ARG A 144 14.50 -4.28 -2.26
C ARG A 144 14.09 -5.17 -3.42
N ILE A 145 15.05 -5.94 -3.91
CA ILE A 145 14.78 -7.02 -4.86
C ILE A 145 14.41 -8.26 -4.05
N ARG A 146 13.37 -8.96 -4.47
CA ARG A 146 12.78 -10.15 -3.84
C ARG A 146 12.55 -11.20 -4.90
N LYS A 147 12.37 -12.45 -4.46
CA LYS A 147 11.95 -13.56 -5.34
C LYS A 147 10.50 -13.40 -5.79
N GLN A 148 9.64 -12.95 -4.89
CA GLN A 148 8.21 -12.68 -5.10
C GLN A 148 7.86 -11.32 -4.48
N LEU A 149 6.86 -10.63 -5.04
CA LEU A 149 6.28 -9.39 -4.52
C LEU A 149 5.47 -9.65 -3.25
N VAL A 150 4.68 -10.73 -3.27
CA VAL A 150 3.91 -11.24 -2.14
C VAL A 150 4.25 -12.71 -2.00
N HIS A 151 4.61 -13.12 -0.79
CA HIS A 151 4.81 -14.53 -0.53
C HIS A 151 3.46 -15.21 -0.38
N ASP A 152 3.10 -16.01 -1.38
CA ASP A 152 1.85 -16.76 -1.50
C ASP A 152 1.92 -18.15 -0.85
N GLY A 153 3.13 -18.63 -0.53
CA GLY A 153 3.35 -19.99 -0.02
C GLY A 153 3.17 -21.08 -1.09
N PHE A 154 2.97 -20.70 -2.35
CA PHE A 154 2.78 -21.63 -3.45
C PHE A 154 4.12 -22.13 -3.96
N GLN A 155 4.28 -23.45 -4.05
CA GLN A 155 5.51 -24.08 -4.56
C GLN A 155 5.44 -24.46 -6.04
N GLY A 156 4.29 -24.26 -6.69
CA GLY A 156 4.06 -24.65 -8.09
C GLY A 156 4.65 -23.71 -9.14
N GLY A 157 5.54 -22.79 -8.77
CA GLY A 157 6.16 -21.83 -9.68
C GLY A 157 5.51 -20.45 -9.65
N PRO A 158 5.81 -19.58 -10.63
CA PRO A 158 5.29 -18.22 -10.68
C PRO A 158 3.76 -18.21 -10.87
N LEU A 159 3.09 -17.24 -10.24
CA LEU A 159 1.65 -17.02 -10.39
C LEU A 159 1.32 -16.60 -11.82
N ASP A 160 0.51 -17.40 -12.53
CA ASP A 160 -0.11 -16.98 -13.78
C ASP A 160 -1.43 -16.27 -13.49
N LEU A 161 -1.44 -14.95 -13.61
CA LEU A 161 -2.64 -14.14 -13.40
C LEU A 161 -3.58 -14.13 -14.61
N LYS A 162 -3.25 -14.80 -15.72
CA LYS A 162 -4.15 -14.90 -16.88
C LYS A 162 -5.41 -15.72 -16.59
N ASP A 163 -5.32 -16.64 -15.63
CA ASP A 163 -6.44 -17.47 -15.16
C ASP A 163 -7.03 -16.92 -13.85
N SER A 164 -6.86 -15.62 -13.58
CA SER A 164 -7.51 -15.00 -12.43
C SER A 164 -9.01 -14.93 -12.65
N GLY A 165 -9.80 -15.26 -11.62
CA GLY A 165 -11.25 -15.07 -11.64
C GLY A 165 -11.66 -13.60 -11.86
N SER A 166 -12.95 -13.39 -12.15
CA SER A 166 -13.48 -12.05 -12.43
C SER A 166 -13.37 -11.11 -11.23
N SER A 167 -12.77 -9.94 -11.45
CA SER A 167 -12.76 -8.85 -10.47
C SER A 167 -14.12 -8.16 -10.44
N LEU A 168 -14.63 -7.90 -9.23
CA LEU A 168 -15.87 -7.14 -9.03
C LEU A 168 -15.55 -5.67 -8.68
N PRO A 169 -16.25 -4.70 -9.29
CA PRO A 169 -16.29 -3.33 -8.80
C PRO A 169 -16.84 -3.23 -7.37
N PRO A 170 -16.47 -2.19 -6.58
CA PRO A 170 -16.86 -2.07 -5.17
C PRO A 170 -18.37 -2.13 -4.89
N ASP A 171 -19.17 -1.46 -5.72
CA ASP A 171 -20.63 -1.44 -5.67
C ASP A 171 -21.20 -2.86 -5.85
N GLN A 172 -20.73 -3.57 -6.87
CA GLN A 172 -21.15 -4.95 -7.13
C GLN A 172 -20.70 -5.91 -6.04
N TRP A 173 -19.49 -5.73 -5.49
CA TRP A 173 -18.99 -6.49 -4.35
C TRP A 173 -19.89 -6.29 -3.13
N HIS A 174 -20.22 -5.04 -2.80
CA HIS A 174 -21.09 -4.71 -1.69
C HIS A 174 -22.48 -5.33 -1.83
N GLU A 175 -23.11 -5.20 -3.00
CA GLU A 175 -24.42 -5.80 -3.27
C GLU A 175 -24.37 -7.33 -3.15
N LYS A 176 -23.36 -7.98 -3.73
CA LYS A 176 -23.22 -9.44 -3.69
C LYS A 176 -22.99 -9.94 -2.27
N LEU A 177 -22.14 -9.25 -1.50
CA LEU A 177 -21.87 -9.58 -0.09
C LEU A 177 -23.13 -9.40 0.78
N LYS A 178 -23.86 -8.30 0.60
CA LYS A 178 -25.10 -8.03 1.31
C LYS A 178 -26.14 -9.11 1.02
N ASN A 179 -26.38 -9.40 -0.26
CA ASN A 179 -27.33 -10.43 -0.68
C ASN A 179 -26.96 -11.80 -0.08
N ARG A 180 -25.69 -12.20 -0.20
CA ARG A 180 -25.16 -13.43 0.40
C ARG A 180 -25.42 -13.51 1.91
N ASN A 181 -25.23 -12.40 2.63
CA ASN A 181 -25.42 -12.35 4.08
C ASN A 181 -26.91 -12.36 4.47
N ASP A 182 -27.76 -11.65 3.74
CA ASP A 182 -29.19 -11.58 3.98
C ASP A 182 -29.88 -12.93 3.70
N THR A 183 -29.43 -13.67 2.66
CA THR A 183 -30.00 -14.97 2.28
C THR A 183 -29.33 -16.18 2.91
N GLN A 184 -28.21 -15.98 3.63
CA GLN A 184 -27.36 -17.06 4.15
C GLN A 184 -26.96 -18.08 3.07
N ASP A 185 -26.61 -17.58 1.87
CA ASP A 185 -26.27 -18.40 0.71
C ASP A 185 -25.11 -19.39 1.04
N PRO A 186 -25.35 -20.72 1.01
CA PRO A 186 -24.33 -21.72 1.31
C PRO A 186 -23.32 -21.90 0.17
N ASP A 187 -23.65 -21.45 -1.05
CA ASP A 187 -22.81 -21.66 -2.24
C ASP A 187 -21.77 -20.55 -2.44
N THR A 188 -21.88 -19.44 -1.68
CA THR A 188 -20.94 -18.32 -1.75
C THR A 188 -20.03 -18.24 -0.52
N LEU A 189 -18.74 -18.52 -0.75
CA LEU A 189 -17.67 -18.36 0.23
C LEU A 189 -16.96 -17.01 0.07
N VAL A 190 -16.78 -16.29 1.18
CA VAL A 190 -15.97 -15.08 1.24
C VAL A 190 -14.66 -15.41 1.95
N LEU A 191 -13.55 -15.35 1.22
CA LEU A 191 -12.24 -15.70 1.75
C LEU A 191 -11.41 -14.45 2.04
N ASP A 192 -10.96 -14.31 3.28
CA ASP A 192 -9.99 -13.29 3.67
C ASP A 192 -8.57 -13.84 3.51
N VAL A 193 -7.86 -13.31 2.52
CA VAL A 193 -6.49 -13.72 2.15
C VAL A 193 -5.41 -12.94 2.89
N ARG A 194 -5.79 -12.02 3.79
CA ARG A 194 -4.84 -11.22 4.57
C ARG A 194 -4.26 -12.02 5.74
N ASN A 195 -3.18 -11.49 6.32
CA ASN A 195 -2.58 -12.14 7.48
C ASN A 195 -3.51 -12.09 8.70
N PHE A 196 -3.18 -12.91 9.71
CA PHE A 196 -3.95 -13.02 10.95
C PHE A 196 -4.22 -11.66 11.59
N TYR A 197 -3.20 -10.82 11.72
CA TYR A 197 -3.34 -9.53 12.39
C TYR A 197 -4.33 -8.60 11.68
N GLU A 198 -4.27 -8.51 10.35
CA GLU A 198 -5.17 -7.66 9.56
C GLU A 198 -6.62 -8.15 9.60
N HIS A 199 -6.80 -9.46 9.68
CA HIS A 199 -8.12 -10.08 9.81
C HIS A 199 -8.75 -9.82 11.18
N GLU A 200 -7.98 -9.95 12.26
CA GLU A 200 -8.46 -9.71 13.62
C GLU A 200 -8.79 -8.25 13.89
N ILE A 201 -8.09 -7.32 13.22
CA ILE A 201 -8.42 -5.89 13.30
C ILE A 201 -9.81 -5.60 12.73
N GLY A 202 -10.19 -6.31 11.67
CA GLY A 202 -11.48 -6.13 11.02
C GLY A 202 -11.54 -6.87 9.69
N ARG A 203 -12.71 -7.44 9.44
CA ARG A 203 -13.03 -8.25 8.26
C ARG A 203 -14.47 -8.00 7.82
N PHE A 204 -14.80 -8.40 6.60
CA PHE A 204 -16.19 -8.43 6.16
C PHE A 204 -16.98 -9.52 6.93
N ASP A 205 -18.26 -9.27 7.19
CA ASP A 205 -19.12 -10.23 7.86
C ASP A 205 -19.25 -11.50 7.02
N GLY A 206 -19.10 -12.66 7.67
CA GLY A 206 -19.08 -13.97 7.00
C GLY A 206 -17.76 -14.33 6.31
N ALA A 207 -16.74 -13.46 6.33
CA ALA A 207 -15.45 -13.77 5.73
C ALA A 207 -14.63 -14.77 6.56
N THR A 208 -14.16 -15.82 5.91
CA THR A 208 -13.32 -16.86 6.50
C THR A 208 -11.87 -16.64 6.11
N ARG A 209 -10.95 -16.57 7.08
CA ARG A 209 -9.53 -16.42 6.78
C ARG A 209 -8.93 -17.72 6.27
N ILE A 210 -8.16 -17.64 5.19
CA ILE A 210 -7.31 -18.74 4.78
C ILE A 210 -6.05 -18.78 5.65
N MET A 211 -5.72 -19.96 6.19
CA MET A 211 -4.54 -20.16 7.02
C MET A 211 -3.28 -20.27 6.12
N ALA A 212 -2.93 -19.19 5.42
CA ALA A 212 -1.61 -19.08 4.82
C ALA A 212 -0.59 -18.82 5.95
N SER A 213 0.44 -19.66 6.07
CA SER A 213 1.49 -19.48 7.09
C SER A 213 2.15 -18.11 6.96
N ASP A 214 2.35 -17.41 8.08
CA ASP A 214 2.80 -16.01 8.11
C ASP A 214 4.01 -15.70 7.22
N ALA A 215 3.85 -14.74 6.30
CA ALA A 215 4.97 -14.17 5.52
C ALA A 215 6.09 -13.56 6.40
N ARG A 216 5.80 -13.20 7.66
CA ARG A 216 6.77 -12.62 8.60
C ARG A 216 7.73 -13.64 9.23
N ARG A 217 7.42 -14.94 9.25
CA ARG A 217 8.28 -15.96 9.88
C ARG A 217 9.61 -16.12 9.14
N TRP A 218 9.67 -15.70 7.88
CA TRP A 218 10.81 -15.86 6.97
C TRP A 218 11.78 -14.68 6.93
N ALA A 219 11.44 -13.50 7.47
CA ALA A 219 12.37 -12.37 7.49
C ALA A 219 13.59 -12.58 8.43
N ARG A 220 13.69 -13.75 9.08
CA ARG A 220 14.73 -14.13 10.05
C ARG A 220 15.55 -15.36 9.64
N THR A 221 15.32 -15.92 8.46
CA THR A 221 16.09 -17.02 7.83
C THR A 221 16.66 -16.53 6.52
#